data_AF-A0A539DB67-F1
#
_entry.id   AF-A0A539DB67-F1
#
_cell.length_a   1.000
_cell.length_b   1.000
_cell.length_c   1.000
_cell.angle_alpha   90.00
_cell.angle_beta   90.00
_cell.angle_gamma   90.00
#
_symmetry.space_group_name_H-M   'P 1'
#
loop_
_entity.id
_entity.type
_entity.pdbx_description
1 polymer ?
#
loop_
_entity_poly.entity_id
_entity_poly.type
_entity_poly.pdbx_seq_one_letter_code
_entity_poly.pdbx_strand_id
1 'polypeptide(L)'
;MDASGLQALAAAAVSAPPGTVADGAARRGPFRPEVWLNARQRHASRLAAHYFRAFDTLAVVAVSLLCAWAAAPGALIHTEVSRVLPFALGAVAVLGMMRSLGRYRFARGQSTARHLAAVAAMVAVGAGVALIAGWFLRGAAAQVSAYLVWAGL
;
A
#
# COMPACT_ATOMS: atom_id res chain seq x y z
N MET A 1 -46.96 -21.91 -5.29
CA MET A 1 -45.99 -21.15 -6.12
C MET A 1 -46.12 -21.66 -7.54
N ASP A 2 -46.47 -20.75 -8.41
CA ASP A 2 -46.93 -20.93 -9.78
C ASP A 2 -45.79 -20.58 -10.75
N ALA A 3 -45.76 -21.24 -11.91
CA ALA A 3 -44.61 -21.20 -12.83
C ALA A 3 -44.25 -19.78 -13.29
N SER A 4 -45.24 -18.90 -13.39
CA SER A 4 -45.09 -17.47 -13.70
C SER A 4 -44.31 -16.73 -12.61
N GLY A 5 -44.56 -17.03 -11.33
CA GLY A 5 -43.83 -16.45 -10.20
C GLY A 5 -42.36 -16.86 -10.18
N LEU A 6 -42.07 -18.11 -10.57
CA LEU A 6 -40.70 -18.61 -10.72
C LEU A 6 -39.98 -17.94 -11.90
N GLN A 7 -40.65 -17.74 -13.03
CA GLN A 7 -40.10 -17.04 -14.19
C GLN A 7 -39.82 -15.55 -13.90
N ALA A 8 -40.70 -14.88 -13.17
CA ALA A 8 -40.50 -13.49 -12.76
C ALA A 8 -39.29 -13.33 -11.83
N LEU A 9 -39.09 -14.27 -10.89
CA LEU A 9 -37.95 -14.26 -9.99
C LEU A 9 -36.63 -14.54 -10.74
N ALA A 10 -36.64 -15.46 -11.70
CA ALA A 10 -35.48 -15.76 -12.54
C ALA A 10 -35.10 -14.57 -13.43
N ALA A 11 -36.09 -13.89 -14.03
CA ALA A 11 -35.88 -12.70 -14.84
C ALA A 11 -35.31 -11.54 -14.01
N ALA A 12 -35.75 -11.38 -12.76
CA ALA A 12 -35.21 -10.39 -11.84
C ALA A 12 -33.74 -10.68 -11.45
N ALA A 13 -33.38 -11.95 -11.28
CA ALA A 13 -32.01 -12.37 -10.96
C ALA A 13 -31.04 -12.15 -12.14
N VAL A 14 -31.49 -12.35 -13.38
CA VAL A 14 -30.68 -12.15 -14.60
C VAL A 14 -30.53 -10.66 -14.95
N SER A 15 -31.56 -9.85 -14.67
CA SER A 15 -31.57 -8.41 -14.97
C SER A 15 -30.80 -7.56 -13.97
N ALA A 16 -30.33 -8.14 -12.86
CA ALA A 16 -29.58 -7.41 -11.87
C ALA A 16 -28.17 -7.06 -12.41
N PRO A 17 -27.75 -5.79 -12.34
CA PRO A 17 -26.42 -5.38 -12.78
C PRO A 17 -25.35 -6.20 -12.04
N PRO A 18 -24.25 -6.57 -12.73
CA PRO A 18 -23.20 -7.41 -12.15
C PRO A 18 -22.57 -6.70 -10.94
N GLY A 19 -23.08 -6.99 -9.74
CA GLY A 19 -22.67 -6.34 -8.50
C GLY A 19 -23.76 -6.19 -7.43
N THR A 20 -25.06 -6.35 -7.75
CA THR A 20 -26.15 -6.10 -6.78
C THR A 20 -26.85 -7.35 -6.23
N VAL A 21 -26.53 -8.56 -6.71
CA VAL A 21 -27.20 -9.78 -6.24
C VAL A 21 -26.53 -10.33 -4.97
N ALA A 22 -27.19 -10.08 -3.83
CA ALA A 22 -27.13 -10.88 -2.59
C ALA A 22 -25.78 -10.98 -1.85
N ASP A 23 -25.18 -9.84 -1.49
CA ASP A 23 -23.91 -9.82 -0.76
C ASP A 23 -23.99 -10.32 0.71
N GLY A 24 -25.20 -10.48 1.27
CA GLY A 24 -25.41 -10.89 2.67
C GLY A 24 -25.75 -12.37 2.90
N ALA A 25 -26.65 -12.95 2.11
CA ALA A 25 -27.17 -14.31 2.35
C ALA A 25 -26.30 -15.41 1.73
N ALA A 26 -25.72 -15.17 0.54
CA ALA A 26 -24.86 -16.13 -0.16
C ALA A 26 -23.48 -16.36 0.51
N ARG A 27 -23.07 -15.47 1.43
CA ARG A 27 -21.79 -15.56 2.17
C ARG A 27 -21.82 -16.48 3.40
N ARG A 28 -23.01 -16.86 3.89
CA ARG A 28 -23.17 -17.63 5.14
C ARG A 28 -23.61 -19.09 4.92
N GLY A 29 -23.76 -19.53 3.67
CA GLY A 29 -24.14 -20.90 3.32
C GLY A 29 -22.95 -21.83 3.03
N PRO A 30 -23.15 -23.15 3.03
CA PRO A 30 -22.12 -24.15 2.69
C PRO A 30 -21.59 -24.02 1.24
N PHE A 31 -22.33 -23.33 0.37
CA PHE A 31 -21.98 -23.05 -1.02
C PHE A 31 -21.30 -21.69 -1.24
N ARG A 32 -20.76 -21.06 -0.18
CA ARG A 32 -20.04 -19.79 -0.35
C ARG A 32 -18.86 -20.00 -1.31
N PRO A 33 -18.63 -19.08 -2.28
CA PRO A 33 -17.61 -19.25 -3.32
C PRO A 33 -16.22 -19.54 -2.76
N GLU A 34 -15.92 -19.03 -1.56
CA GLU A 34 -14.60 -19.23 -0.95
C GLU A 34 -14.36 -20.68 -0.51
N VAL A 35 -15.41 -21.48 -0.22
CA VAL A 35 -15.29 -22.90 0.16
C VAL A 35 -14.80 -23.75 -1.00
N TRP A 36 -15.09 -23.33 -2.24
CA TRP A 36 -14.78 -24.08 -3.45
C TRP A 36 -13.44 -23.67 -4.08
N LEU A 37 -12.70 -22.75 -3.43
CA LEU A 37 -11.35 -22.40 -3.85
C LEU A 37 -10.37 -23.50 -3.44
N ASN A 38 -9.63 -24.00 -4.43
CA ASN A 38 -8.56 -24.97 -4.21
C ASN A 38 -7.52 -24.43 -3.22
N ALA A 39 -6.94 -25.30 -2.38
CA ALA A 39 -5.91 -24.92 -1.42
C ALA A 39 -4.74 -24.14 -2.08
N ARG A 40 -4.37 -24.53 -3.30
CA ARG A 40 -3.37 -23.84 -4.14
C ARG A 40 -3.76 -22.40 -4.48
N GLN A 41 -5.03 -22.14 -4.79
CA GLN A 41 -5.53 -20.79 -5.08
C GLN A 41 -5.56 -19.90 -3.82
N ARG A 42 -5.85 -20.48 -2.65
CA ARG A 42 -5.76 -19.77 -1.36
C ARG A 42 -4.31 -19.46 -0.96
N HIS A 43 -3.36 -20.31 -1.29
CA HIS A 43 -1.94 -20.06 -1.04
C HIS A 43 -1.34 -19.03 -2.01
N ALA A 44 -1.76 -19.03 -3.28
CA ALA A 44 -1.27 -18.09 -4.29
C ALA A 44 -1.54 -16.62 -3.93
N SER A 45 -2.71 -16.31 -3.33
CA SER A 45 -3.05 -14.93 -2.94
C SER A 45 -2.21 -14.41 -1.77
N ARG A 46 -1.86 -15.28 -0.81
CA ARG A 46 -0.96 -14.94 0.31
C ARG A 46 0.47 -14.70 -0.17
N LEU A 47 0.92 -15.54 -1.11
CA LEU A 47 2.25 -15.43 -1.69
C LEU A 47 2.40 -14.14 -2.51
N ALA A 48 1.37 -13.78 -3.30
CA ALA A 48 1.35 -12.52 -4.04
C ALA A 48 1.46 -11.30 -3.12
N ALA A 49 0.70 -11.25 -2.02
CA ALA A 49 0.79 -10.16 -1.05
C ALA A 49 2.18 -10.03 -0.41
N HIS A 50 2.89 -11.15 -0.22
CA HIS A 50 4.25 -11.13 0.31
C HIS A 50 5.25 -10.54 -0.69
N TYR A 51 5.18 -10.94 -1.96
CA TYR A 51 6.06 -10.38 -3.01
C TYR A 51 5.84 -8.89 -3.20
N PHE A 52 4.59 -8.42 -3.27
CA PHE A 52 4.31 -6.98 -3.37
C PHE A 52 4.91 -6.19 -2.21
N ARG A 53 4.79 -6.71 -0.98
CA ARG A 53 5.40 -6.08 0.18
C ARG A 53 6.92 -6.08 0.12
N ALA A 54 7.53 -7.16 -0.35
CA ALA A 54 8.98 -7.24 -0.51
C ALA A 54 9.50 -6.22 -1.54
N PHE A 55 8.86 -6.14 -2.71
CA PHE A 55 9.22 -5.15 -3.74
C PHE A 55 9.05 -3.72 -3.27
N ASP A 56 7.95 -3.43 -2.59
CA ASP A 56 7.67 -2.10 -2.09
C ASP A 56 8.65 -1.69 -0.97
N THR A 57 8.99 -2.62 -0.07
CA THR A 57 10.05 -2.40 0.92
C THR A 57 11.40 -2.14 0.24
N LEU A 58 11.74 -2.95 -0.77
CA LEU A 58 12.97 -2.80 -1.53
C LEU A 58 13.01 -1.45 -2.27
N ALA A 59 11.89 -1.03 -2.86
CA ALA A 59 11.77 0.24 -3.57
C ALA A 59 12.00 1.42 -2.62
N VAL A 60 11.32 1.44 -1.47
CA VAL A 60 11.52 2.50 -0.45
C VAL A 60 12.96 2.54 0.02
N VAL A 61 13.58 1.38 0.29
CA VAL A 61 14.99 1.31 0.70
C VAL A 61 15.91 1.80 -0.42
N ALA A 62 15.71 1.36 -1.66
CA ALA A 62 16.53 1.75 -2.80
C ALA A 62 16.44 3.25 -3.10
N VAL A 63 15.23 3.82 -3.14
CA VAL A 63 15.03 5.27 -3.33
C VAL A 63 15.67 6.06 -2.19
N SER A 64 15.52 5.60 -0.94
CA SER A 64 16.14 6.28 0.20
C SER A 64 17.66 6.27 0.14
N LEU A 65 18.27 5.14 -0.23
CA LEU A 65 19.72 5.03 -0.39
C LEU A 65 20.21 5.87 -1.58
N LEU A 66 19.48 5.87 -2.69
CA LEU A 66 19.82 6.65 -3.88
C LEU A 66 19.77 8.16 -3.58
N CYS A 67 18.72 8.64 -2.92
CA CYS A 67 18.60 10.05 -2.54
C CYS A 67 19.67 10.44 -1.51
N ALA A 68 19.93 9.58 -0.51
CA ALA A 68 20.99 9.83 0.47
C ALA A 68 22.37 9.89 -0.22
N TRP A 69 22.64 9.01 -1.18
CA TRP A 69 23.88 9.01 -1.96
C TRP A 69 24.00 10.26 -2.84
N ALA A 70 22.94 10.62 -3.56
CA ALA A 70 22.92 11.83 -4.39
C ALA A 70 23.06 13.12 -3.56
N ALA A 71 22.65 13.11 -2.29
CA ALA A 71 22.80 14.24 -1.38
C ALA A 71 24.14 14.27 -0.63
N ALA A 72 24.97 13.23 -0.77
CA ALA A 72 26.28 13.12 -0.14
C ALA A 72 27.39 13.64 -1.06
N PRO A 73 28.44 14.31 -0.51
CA PRO A 73 29.58 14.78 -1.30
C PRO A 73 30.53 13.64 -1.75
N GLY A 74 30.26 12.39 -1.37
CA GLY A 74 31.12 11.23 -1.66
C GLY A 74 30.44 9.92 -1.26
N ALA A 75 31.22 8.86 -1.02
CA ALA A 75 30.66 7.57 -0.63
C ALA A 75 29.90 7.66 0.71
N LEU A 76 28.78 6.93 0.81
CA LEU A 76 27.92 6.93 2.01
C LEU A 76 28.68 6.54 3.29
N ILE A 77 29.66 5.65 3.19
CA ILE A 77 30.47 5.20 4.33
C ILE A 77 31.34 6.31 4.95
N HIS A 78 31.67 7.35 4.19
CA HIS A 78 32.44 8.50 4.66
C HIS A 78 31.56 9.71 4.97
N THR A 79 30.23 9.55 4.85
CA THR A 79 29.28 10.64 5.02
C THR A 79 28.83 10.74 6.46
N GLU A 80 28.66 11.97 6.95
CA GLU A 80 28.10 12.24 8.27
C GLU A 80 26.73 11.57 8.43
N VAL A 81 26.54 10.86 9.53
CA VAL A 81 25.27 10.17 9.83
C VAL A 81 24.08 11.13 9.83
N SER A 82 24.29 12.39 10.27
CA SER A 82 23.28 13.44 10.28
C SER A 82 22.69 13.77 8.89
N ARG A 83 23.38 13.43 7.80
CA ARG A 83 22.90 13.61 6.41
C ARG A 83 22.00 12.47 5.95
N VAL A 84 22.32 11.25 6.37
CA VAL A 84 21.63 10.03 5.93
C VAL A 84 20.42 9.73 6.83
N LEU A 85 20.54 10.03 8.12
CA LEU A 85 19.53 9.71 9.13
C LEU A 85 18.13 10.27 8.84
N PRO A 86 17.95 11.49 8.30
CA PRO A 86 16.64 12.00 7.90
C PRO A 86 15.91 11.12 6.87
N PHE A 87 16.62 10.62 5.85
CA PHE A 87 16.04 9.71 4.85
C PHE A 87 15.66 8.37 5.48
N ALA A 88 16.52 7.84 6.36
CA ALA A 88 16.24 6.59 7.07
C ALA A 88 14.99 6.71 7.98
N LEU A 89 14.86 7.82 8.71
CA LEU A 89 13.69 8.06 9.57
C LEU A 89 12.40 8.23 8.75
N GLY A 90 12.46 8.96 7.64
CA GLY A 90 11.34 9.06 6.69
C GLY A 90 10.93 7.69 6.14
N ALA A 91 11.90 6.89 5.70
CA ALA A 91 11.66 5.54 5.19
C ALA A 91 11.05 4.60 6.24
N VAL A 92 11.57 4.62 7.47
CA VAL A 92 11.02 3.83 8.59
C VAL A 92 9.59 4.25 8.91
N ALA A 93 9.28 5.55 8.88
CA ALA A 93 7.92 6.03 9.09
C ALA A 93 6.95 5.52 8.00
N VAL A 94 7.36 5.59 6.72
CA VAL A 94 6.56 5.06 5.59
C VAL A 94 6.35 3.56 5.75
N LEU A 95 7.41 2.77 5.90
CA LEU A 95 7.34 1.31 6.02
C LEU A 95 6.55 0.86 7.25
N GLY A 96 6.70 1.57 8.37
CA GLY A 96 5.93 1.34 9.58
C GLY A 96 4.43 1.55 9.37
N MET A 97 4.06 2.62 8.66
CA MET A 97 2.67 2.95 8.34
C MET A 97 2.06 1.98 7.31
N MET A 98 2.84 1.56 6.31
CA MET A 98 2.41 0.56 5.33
C MET A 98 2.18 -0.80 5.99
N ARG A 99 3.03 -1.14 6.98
CA ARG A 99 2.86 -2.34 7.81
C ARG A 99 1.62 -2.27 8.70
N SER A 100 1.35 -1.13 9.36
CA SER A 100 0.26 -1.01 10.33
C SER A 100 -1.13 -0.96 9.67
N LEU A 101 -1.24 -0.36 8.48
CA LEU A 101 -2.52 -0.16 7.79
C LEU A 101 -2.99 -1.35 6.94
N GLY A 102 -2.25 -2.47 6.94
CA GLY A 102 -2.69 -3.71 6.30
C GLY A 102 -2.99 -3.59 4.79
N ARG A 103 -2.27 -2.69 4.09
CA ARG A 103 -2.57 -2.27 2.71
C ARG A 103 -2.49 -3.37 1.65
N TYR A 104 -1.86 -4.51 1.96
CA TYR A 104 -1.76 -5.66 1.05
C TYR A 104 -2.96 -6.60 1.11
N ARG A 105 -4.01 -6.26 1.88
CA ARG A 105 -5.28 -6.99 1.83
C ARG A 105 -6.08 -6.46 0.65
N PHE A 106 -5.77 -6.94 -0.56
CA PHE A 106 -6.49 -6.64 -1.80
C PHE A 106 -7.96 -7.07 -1.66
N ALA A 107 -8.80 -6.19 -1.12
CA ALA A 107 -10.23 -6.39 -1.04
C ALA A 107 -10.82 -6.18 -2.44
N ARG A 108 -11.58 -7.16 -2.95
CA ARG A 108 -12.33 -7.00 -4.20
C ARG A 108 -13.22 -5.75 -4.09
N GLY A 109 -13.05 -4.81 -5.01
CA GLY A 109 -13.83 -3.55 -5.07
C GLY A 109 -13.20 -2.31 -4.41
N GLN A 110 -11.96 -2.38 -3.91
CA GLN A 110 -11.29 -1.18 -3.38
C GLN A 110 -10.95 -0.22 -4.52
N SER A 111 -11.30 1.07 -4.39
CA SER A 111 -10.99 2.06 -5.42
C SER A 111 -9.49 2.38 -5.45
N THR A 112 -8.87 2.23 -6.62
CA THR A 112 -7.45 2.51 -6.86
C THR A 112 -7.08 3.92 -6.41
N ALA A 113 -7.96 4.90 -6.65
CA ALA A 113 -7.75 6.28 -6.24
C ALA A 113 -7.61 6.43 -4.72
N ARG A 114 -8.45 5.75 -3.92
CA ARG A 114 -8.32 5.79 -2.45
C ARG A 114 -7.03 5.11 -1.98
N HIS A 115 -6.64 4.02 -2.64
CA HIS A 115 -5.38 3.35 -2.32
C HIS A 115 -4.18 4.27 -2.58
N LEU A 116 -4.11 4.89 -3.77
CA LEU A 116 -3.04 5.83 -4.13
C LEU A 116 -3.03 7.06 -3.23
N ALA A 117 -4.18 7.70 -2.99
CA ALA A 117 -4.27 8.85 -2.09
C ALA A 117 -3.75 8.51 -0.69
N ALA A 118 -4.08 7.32 -0.22
CA ALA A 118 -3.70 6.90 1.11
C ALA A 118 -2.26 6.38 1.17
N VAL A 119 -1.60 6.06 0.05
CA VAL A 119 -0.14 5.83 -0.04
C VAL A 119 0.57 7.19 -0.06
N ALA A 120 0.10 8.12 -0.89
CA ALA A 120 0.62 9.49 -0.95
C ALA A 120 0.58 10.18 0.43
N ALA A 121 -0.49 9.97 1.21
CA ALA A 121 -0.57 10.46 2.58
C ALA A 121 0.52 9.87 3.50
N MET A 122 0.89 8.59 3.36
CA MET A 122 1.98 8.01 4.14
C MET A 122 3.33 8.60 3.74
N VAL A 123 3.57 8.76 2.44
CA VAL A 123 4.79 9.37 1.92
C VAL A 123 4.90 10.81 2.41
N ALA A 124 3.80 11.57 2.40
CA ALA A 124 3.76 12.94 2.95
C ALA A 124 4.11 12.98 4.44
N VAL A 125 3.60 12.02 5.24
CA VAL A 125 3.99 11.89 6.67
C VAL A 125 5.48 11.56 6.80
N GLY A 126 6.00 10.62 6.00
CA GLY A 126 7.42 10.28 5.97
C GLY A 126 8.31 11.48 5.58
N ALA A 127 7.87 12.28 4.62
CA ALA A 127 8.53 13.52 4.21
C ALA A 127 8.57 14.53 5.35
N GLY A 128 7.45 14.70 6.06
CA GLY A 128 7.39 15.51 7.28
C GLY A 128 8.39 15.05 8.33
N VAL A 129 8.49 13.74 8.59
CA VAL A 129 9.48 13.17 9.51
C VAL A 129 10.91 13.46 9.06
N ALA A 130 11.22 13.26 7.77
CA ALA A 130 12.55 13.55 7.22
C ALA A 130 12.90 15.04 7.33
N LEU A 131 11.97 15.94 7.02
CA LEU A 131 12.15 17.39 7.14
C LEU A 131 12.41 17.81 8.58
N ILE A 132 11.58 17.33 9.53
CA ILE A 132 11.73 17.63 10.96
C ILE A 132 13.07 17.10 11.47
N ALA A 133 13.41 15.85 11.16
CA ALA A 133 14.68 15.25 11.56
C ALA A 133 15.88 16.01 10.97
N GLY A 134 15.83 16.33 9.68
CA GLY A 134 16.89 17.10 9.00
C GLY A 134 17.07 18.48 9.62
N TRP A 135 15.97 19.16 9.97
CA TRP A 135 16.02 20.44 10.65
C TRP A 135 16.64 20.34 12.04
N PHE A 136 16.23 19.36 12.86
CA PHE A 136 16.81 19.15 14.19
C PHE A 136 18.30 18.79 14.14
N LEU A 137 18.73 18.01 13.15
CA LEU A 137 20.11 17.53 13.05
C LEU A 137 21.06 18.53 12.41
N ARG A 138 20.56 19.39 11.50
CA ARG A 138 21.42 20.24 10.64
C ARG A 138 21.00 21.71 10.57
N GLY A 139 19.85 22.08 11.13
CA GLY A 139 19.34 23.45 11.12
C GLY A 139 19.28 24.03 9.71
N ALA A 140 19.92 25.19 9.53
CA ALA A 140 20.00 25.88 8.23
C ALA A 140 20.72 25.07 7.13
N ALA A 141 21.53 24.06 7.50
CA ALA A 141 22.20 23.18 6.54
C ALA A 141 21.35 21.95 6.14
N ALA A 142 20.06 21.91 6.52
CA ALA A 142 19.14 20.85 6.14
C ALA A 142 18.94 20.79 4.61
N GLN A 143 18.93 19.57 4.07
CA GLN A 143 18.82 19.34 2.62
C GLN A 143 17.35 19.27 2.19
N VAL A 144 16.61 20.36 2.43
CA VAL A 144 15.15 20.43 2.20
C VAL A 144 14.77 19.98 0.79
N SER A 145 15.49 20.45 -0.23
CA SER A 145 15.26 20.04 -1.63
C SER A 145 15.43 18.54 -1.83
N ALA A 146 16.45 17.92 -1.23
CA ALA A 146 16.68 16.48 -1.35
C ALA A 146 15.57 15.66 -0.66
N TYR A 147 15.05 16.12 0.48
CA TYR A 147 13.93 15.47 1.17
C TYR A 147 12.63 15.57 0.38
N LEU A 148 12.38 16.70 -0.29
CA LEU A 148 11.23 16.88 -1.18
C LEU A 148 11.35 16.04 -2.46
N VAL A 149 12.54 15.94 -3.06
CA VAL A 149 12.80 15.05 -4.20
C VAL A 149 12.56 13.60 -3.79
N TRP A 150 13.09 13.17 -2.65
CA TRP A 150 12.85 11.83 -2.11
C TRP A 150 11.36 11.52 -1.92
N ALA A 151 10.57 12.50 -1.48
CA ALA A 151 9.13 12.32 -1.31
C ALA A 151 8.34 12.31 -2.63
N GLY A 152 8.90 12.85 -3.71
CA GLY A 152 8.28 12.93 -5.03
C GLY A 152 8.61 11.78 -5.99
N LEU A 153 9.58 10.94 -5.63
CA LEU A 153 9.97 9.72 -6.35
C LEU A 153 9.17 8.50 -5.88
#